data_AF-A0A7S1Y6W2-F1
#
_entry.id   AF-A0A7S1Y6W2-F1
#
_cell.length_a   1.000
_cell.length_b   1.000
_cell.length_c   1.000
_cell.angle_alpha   90.00
_cell.angle_beta   90.00
_cell.angle_gamma   90.00
#
_symmetry.space_group_name_H-M   'P 1'
#
loop_
_entity.id
_entity.type
_entity.pdbx_description
1 polymer ?
#
loop_
_entity_poly.entity_id
_entity_poly.type
_entity_poly.pdbx_seq_one_letter_code
_entity_poly.pdbx_strand_id
1 'polypeptide(L)'
;KGVKRANNNDVNGGLSKKWTNALFRIRRPFTRTILAAAQMAARNPKLCIALTLVFTFGILTTGICTNFTLDVDKDVVWTPVGGMPFFDGKWIKEESGFPALPRLVTILVHADGKNVLGQEGVRRTFLALDTVRNLHGYDSLCEEHSTNKRTLNAETRRVTCTVESPTRFWNNDFEEFTQGSQND
;
A
#
# COMPACT_ATOMS: atom_id res chain seq x y z
N LYS A 1 -23.48 71.02 -45.06
CA LYS A 1 -23.17 69.57 -45.04
C LYS A 1 -22.59 69.23 -43.67
N GLY A 2 -23.38 68.68 -42.75
CA GLY A 2 -22.96 68.33 -41.39
C GLY A 2 -23.00 66.82 -41.18
N VAL A 3 -21.86 66.22 -40.86
CA VAL A 3 -21.74 64.79 -40.57
C VAL A 3 -22.05 64.57 -39.09
N LYS A 4 -23.18 63.93 -38.78
CA LYS A 4 -23.48 63.45 -37.43
C LYS A 4 -22.67 62.17 -37.16
N ARG A 5 -21.70 62.24 -36.23
CA ARG A 5 -21.04 61.05 -35.68
C ARG A 5 -22.05 60.28 -34.82
N ALA A 6 -22.37 59.05 -35.23
CA ALA A 6 -23.13 58.11 -34.42
C ALA A 6 -22.29 57.70 -33.21
N ASN A 7 -22.82 57.94 -32.02
CA ASN A 7 -22.18 57.63 -30.74
C ASN A 7 -22.40 56.13 -30.45
N ASN A 8 -21.41 55.31 -30.76
CA ASN A 8 -21.51 53.84 -30.78
C ASN A 8 -21.28 53.21 -29.38
N ASN A 9 -21.79 53.84 -28.32
CA ASN A 9 -21.39 53.52 -26.94
C ASN A 9 -22.42 52.74 -26.09
N ASP A 10 -23.62 52.42 -26.60
CA ASP A 10 -24.71 51.99 -25.70
C ASP A 10 -25.17 50.54 -25.76
N VAL A 11 -24.70 49.70 -26.70
CA VAL A 11 -25.33 48.36 -26.86
C VAL A 11 -24.64 47.21 -26.10
N ASN A 12 -23.36 47.36 -25.71
CA ASN A 12 -22.62 46.30 -24.98
C ASN A 12 -22.28 46.63 -23.51
N GLY A 13 -22.76 47.76 -22.98
CA GLY A 13 -22.37 48.27 -21.66
C GLY A 13 -23.12 47.65 -20.47
N GLY A 14 -24.29 47.05 -20.67
CA GLY A 14 -25.19 46.64 -19.57
C GLY A 14 -24.72 45.43 -18.77
N LEU A 15 -24.45 44.31 -19.45
CA LEU A 15 -24.02 43.07 -18.80
C LEU A 15 -22.57 43.16 -18.27
N SER A 16 -21.67 43.77 -19.04
CA SER A 16 -20.26 43.94 -18.64
C SER A 16 -20.11 44.83 -17.39
N LYS A 17 -20.87 45.93 -17.29
CA LYS A 17 -20.86 46.79 -16.09
C LYS A 17 -21.41 46.08 -14.85
N LYS A 18 -22.50 45.31 -14.99
CA LYS A 18 -23.08 44.54 -13.87
C LYS A 18 -22.13 43.45 -13.36
N TRP A 19 -21.51 42.70 -14.27
CA TRP A 19 -20.51 41.68 -13.94
C TRP A 19 -19.29 42.28 -13.24
N THR A 20 -18.76 43.39 -13.78
CA THR A 20 -17.61 44.08 -13.20
C THR A 20 -17.92 44.61 -11.79
N ASN A 21 -19.12 45.18 -11.58
CA ASN A 21 -19.56 45.63 -10.26
C ASN A 21 -19.71 44.46 -9.27
N ALA A 22 -20.20 43.30 -9.71
CA ALA A 22 -20.27 42.11 -8.88
C ALA A 22 -18.88 41.64 -8.45
N LEU A 23 -17.92 41.56 -9.37
CA LEU A 23 -16.52 41.24 -9.07
C LEU A 23 -15.89 42.24 -8.10
N PHE A 24 -16.13 43.54 -8.26
CA PHE A 24 -15.65 44.54 -7.30
C PHE A 24 -16.26 44.40 -5.91
N ARG A 25 -17.56 44.06 -5.84
CA ARG A 25 -18.25 43.82 -4.58
C ARG A 25 -17.68 42.61 -3.84
N ILE A 26 -17.31 41.57 -4.58
CA ILE A 26 -16.66 40.37 -4.05
C ILE A 26 -15.20 40.67 -3.67
N ARG A 27 -14.43 41.38 -4.49
CA ARG A 27 -13.00 41.64 -4.26
C ARG A 27 -12.73 42.61 -3.11
N ARG A 28 -13.60 43.61 -2.90
CA ARG A 28 -13.42 44.65 -1.87
C ARG A 28 -13.21 44.11 -0.45
N PRO A 29 -13.98 43.14 0.07
CA PRO A 29 -13.72 42.55 1.38
C PRO A 29 -12.37 41.82 1.41
N PHE A 30 -12.03 41.00 0.39
CA PHE A 30 -10.72 40.33 0.35
C PHE A 30 -9.55 41.30 0.42
N THR A 31 -9.57 42.38 -0.39
CA THR A 31 -8.51 43.39 -0.36
C THR A 31 -8.43 44.06 1.02
N ARG A 32 -9.57 44.37 1.65
CA ARG A 32 -9.59 44.94 3.00
C ARG A 32 -9.02 43.98 4.04
N THR A 33 -9.36 42.70 3.98
CA THR A 33 -8.85 41.67 4.90
C THR A 33 -7.34 41.49 4.72
N ILE A 34 -6.84 41.43 3.48
CA ILE A 34 -5.41 41.31 3.19
C ILE A 34 -4.66 42.53 3.71
N LEU A 35 -5.16 43.75 3.46
CA LEU A 35 -4.53 44.97 3.95
C LEU A 35 -4.52 45.03 5.49
N ALA A 36 -5.62 44.63 6.14
CA ALA A 36 -5.68 44.56 7.59
C ALA A 36 -4.69 43.54 8.16
N ALA A 37 -4.59 42.35 7.54
CA ALA A 37 -3.64 41.32 7.94
C ALA A 37 -2.18 41.79 7.73
N ALA A 38 -1.87 42.43 6.60
CA ALA A 38 -0.55 42.98 6.32
C ALA A 38 -0.16 44.07 7.32
N GLN A 39 -1.10 44.96 7.66
CA GLN A 39 -0.87 46.00 8.67
C GLN A 39 -0.66 45.40 10.07
N MET A 40 -1.38 44.33 10.42
CA MET A 40 -1.19 43.60 11.68
C MET A 40 0.20 42.95 11.74
N ALA A 41 0.63 42.31 10.64
CA ALA A 41 1.95 41.72 10.50
C ALA A 41 3.08 42.77 10.59
N ALA A 42 2.89 43.95 9.99
CA ALA A 42 3.87 45.03 10.05
C ALA A 42 4.01 45.63 11.46
N ARG A 43 2.91 45.75 12.22
CA ARG A 43 2.93 46.30 13.59
C ARG A 43 3.53 45.34 14.61
N ASN A 44 3.31 44.03 14.47
CA ASN A 44 3.75 43.02 15.45
C ASN A 44 4.32 41.76 14.76
N PRO A 45 5.49 41.85 14.10
CA PRO A 45 6.00 40.78 13.26
C PRO A 45 6.29 39.48 14.04
N LYS A 46 6.81 39.59 15.27
CA LYS A 46 7.13 38.42 16.12
C LYS A 46 5.89 37.60 16.47
N LEU A 47 4.79 38.25 16.83
CA LEU A 47 3.53 37.60 17.19
C LEU A 47 2.93 36.90 15.96
N CYS A 48 2.93 37.56 14.81
CA CYS A 48 2.41 36.96 13.58
C CYS A 48 3.20 35.71 13.18
N ILE A 49 4.54 35.73 13.24
CA ILE A 49 5.36 34.54 12.98
C ILE A 49 5.00 33.40 13.94
N ALA A 50 4.89 33.68 15.24
CA ALA A 50 4.54 32.67 16.23
C ALA A 50 3.16 32.05 15.98
N LEU A 51 2.15 32.87 15.69
CA LEU A 51 0.80 32.40 15.37
C LEU A 51 0.77 31.55 14.09
N THR A 52 1.48 31.98 13.04
CA THR A 52 1.57 31.21 11.80
C THR A 52 2.23 29.85 12.04
N LEU A 53 3.32 29.78 12.81
CA LEU A 53 3.97 28.52 13.16
C LEU A 53 3.04 27.60 13.95
N VAL A 54 2.40 28.12 15.01
CA VAL A 54 1.46 27.33 15.81
C VAL A 54 0.31 26.82 14.97
N PHE A 55 -0.21 27.65 14.06
CA PHE A 55 -1.29 27.28 13.16
C PHE A 55 -0.86 26.21 12.14
N THR A 56 0.32 26.35 11.51
CA THR A 56 0.81 25.35 10.54
C THR A 56 1.11 24.02 11.21
N PHE A 57 1.79 24.02 12.36
CA PHE A 57 2.03 22.81 13.13
C PHE A 57 0.73 22.21 13.67
N GLY A 58 -0.24 23.03 14.09
CA GLY A 58 -1.55 22.58 14.53
C GLY A 58 -2.31 21.86 13.42
N ILE A 59 -2.36 22.44 12.22
CA ILE A 59 -2.99 21.79 11.05
C ILE A 59 -2.23 20.51 10.67
N LEU A 60 -0.90 20.55 10.62
CA LEU A 60 -0.09 19.38 10.27
C LEU A 60 -0.33 18.23 11.26
N THR A 61 -0.27 18.52 12.55
CA THR A 61 -0.52 17.54 13.63
C THR A 61 -1.93 17.00 13.54
N THR A 62 -2.93 17.86 13.33
CA THR A 62 -4.32 17.43 13.16
C THR A 62 -4.46 16.55 11.93
N GLY A 63 -3.85 16.90 10.80
CA GLY A 63 -3.89 16.10 9.57
C GLY A 63 -3.28 14.70 9.77
N ILE A 64 -2.09 14.63 10.40
CA ILE A 64 -1.42 13.37 10.72
C ILE A 64 -2.25 12.53 11.68
N CYS A 65 -2.85 13.13 12.71
CA CYS A 65 -3.61 12.39 13.72
C CYS A 65 -5.03 11.98 13.29
N THR A 66 -5.66 12.69 12.35
CA THR A 66 -7.09 12.49 12.04
C THR A 66 -7.35 11.78 10.71
N ASN A 67 -6.50 11.96 9.70
CA ASN A 67 -6.85 11.58 8.32
C ASN A 67 -5.68 10.96 7.54
N PHE A 68 -4.62 10.55 8.23
CA PHE A 68 -3.50 9.86 7.60
C PHE A 68 -3.66 8.35 7.79
N THR A 69 -4.29 7.69 6.81
CA THR A 69 -4.26 6.22 6.70
C THR A 69 -3.02 5.84 5.91
N LEU A 70 -2.07 5.15 6.56
CA LEU A 70 -0.91 4.62 5.88
C LEU A 70 -1.27 3.25 5.28
N ASP A 71 -1.57 3.24 3.97
CA ASP A 71 -1.70 1.99 3.23
C ASP A 71 -0.31 1.42 2.93
N VAL A 72 0.02 0.31 3.57
CA VAL A 72 1.27 -0.44 3.35
C VAL A 72 1.10 -1.57 2.34
N ASP A 73 -0.11 -1.76 1.80
CA ASP A 73 -0.37 -2.78 0.80
C ASP A 73 0.30 -2.39 -0.52
N LYS A 74 1.28 -3.21 -0.94
CA LYS A 74 2.03 -3.01 -2.18
C LYS A 74 1.10 -2.95 -3.38
N ASP A 75 0.04 -3.76 -3.41
CA ASP A 75 -0.86 -3.80 -4.55
C ASP A 75 -1.60 -2.45 -4.69
N VAL A 76 -1.98 -1.83 -3.57
CA VAL A 76 -2.67 -0.53 -3.56
C VAL A 76 -1.72 0.60 -3.94
N VAL A 77 -0.49 0.58 -3.43
CA VAL A 77 0.50 1.65 -3.66
C VAL A 77 1.01 1.64 -5.10
N TRP A 78 1.24 0.47 -5.69
CA TRP A 78 1.88 0.35 -7.01
C TRP A 78 0.90 0.21 -8.17
N THR A 79 -0.36 -0.16 -7.93
CA THR A 79 -1.35 -0.31 -9.01
C THR A 79 -2.08 1.02 -9.24
N PRO A 80 -2.04 1.59 -10.46
CA PRO A 80 -2.76 2.82 -10.74
C PRO A 80 -4.27 2.61 -10.59
N VAL A 81 -4.91 3.45 -9.79
CA VAL A 81 -6.36 3.43 -9.57
C VAL A 81 -7.07 3.63 -10.91
N GLY A 82 -7.99 2.72 -11.24
CA GLY A 82 -8.75 2.74 -12.49
C GLY A 82 -8.04 2.12 -13.70
N GLY A 83 -6.83 1.56 -13.54
CA GLY A 83 -6.21 0.74 -14.57
C GLY A 83 -6.88 -0.64 -14.70
N MET A 84 -6.76 -1.29 -15.86
CA MET A 84 -7.25 -2.66 -16.06
C MET A 84 -6.75 -3.65 -14.99
N PRO A 85 -5.44 -3.64 -14.59
CA PRO A 85 -4.95 -4.52 -13.55
C PRO A 85 -5.65 -4.34 -12.19
N PHE A 86 -6.13 -3.13 -11.89
CA PHE A 86 -6.89 -2.87 -10.66
C PHE A 86 -8.25 -3.59 -10.69
N PHE A 87 -8.97 -3.51 -11.81
CA PHE A 87 -10.25 -4.19 -11.97
C PHE A 87 -10.11 -5.71 -12.01
N ASP A 88 -9.12 -6.23 -12.72
CA ASP A 88 -8.84 -7.67 -12.76
C ASP A 88 -8.45 -8.19 -11.39
N GLY A 89 -7.56 -7.48 -10.68
CA GLY A 89 -7.16 -7.83 -9.31
C GLY A 89 -8.35 -7.82 -8.34
N LYS A 90 -9.23 -6.83 -8.46
CA LYS A 90 -10.46 -6.75 -7.67
C LYS A 90 -11.41 -7.90 -8.00
N TRP A 91 -11.66 -8.18 -9.28
CA TRP A 91 -12.51 -9.28 -9.70
C TRP A 91 -11.98 -10.62 -9.20
N ILE A 92 -10.67 -10.89 -9.33
CA ILE A 92 -10.04 -12.11 -8.81
C ILE A 92 -10.22 -12.22 -7.30
N LYS A 93 -9.96 -11.15 -6.53
CA LYS A 93 -9.99 -11.18 -5.07
C LYS A 93 -11.42 -11.21 -4.49
N GLU A 94 -12.38 -10.54 -5.11
CA GLU A 94 -13.70 -10.28 -4.53
C GLU A 94 -14.86 -10.99 -5.25
N GLU A 95 -14.78 -11.17 -6.57
CA GLU A 95 -15.94 -11.55 -7.40
C GLU A 95 -15.81 -12.96 -8.03
N SER A 96 -14.59 -13.45 -8.25
CA SER A 96 -14.33 -14.67 -9.01
C SER A 96 -14.77 -15.97 -8.31
N GLY A 97 -14.93 -15.93 -6.98
CA GLY A 97 -15.16 -17.11 -6.16
C GLY A 97 -13.95 -18.05 -6.05
N PHE A 98 -12.79 -17.67 -6.60
CA PHE A 98 -11.56 -18.42 -6.39
C PHE A 98 -11.12 -18.33 -4.92
N PRO A 99 -10.52 -19.41 -4.38
CA PRO A 99 -9.92 -19.34 -3.06
C PRO A 99 -8.81 -18.28 -3.05
N ALA A 100 -8.60 -17.63 -1.90
CA ALA A 100 -7.50 -16.70 -1.74
C ALA A 100 -6.17 -17.39 -2.08
N LEU A 101 -5.31 -16.68 -2.82
CA LEU A 101 -3.98 -17.19 -3.16
C LEU A 101 -3.19 -17.47 -1.87
N PRO A 102 -2.54 -18.64 -1.76
CA PRO A 102 -1.76 -18.96 -0.58
C PRO A 102 -0.58 -17.99 -0.46
N ARG A 103 -0.24 -17.58 0.77
CA ARG A 103 0.99 -16.84 1.03
C ARG A 103 2.16 -17.80 1.00
N LEU A 104 3.04 -17.62 0.03
CA LEU A 104 4.23 -18.47 -0.13
C LEU A 104 5.37 -17.96 0.76
N VAL A 105 6.02 -18.88 1.47
CA VAL A 105 7.29 -18.64 2.16
C VAL A 105 8.36 -19.41 1.41
N THR A 106 9.32 -18.69 0.84
CA THR A 106 10.44 -19.28 0.11
C THR A 106 11.71 -19.21 0.96
N ILE A 107 12.32 -20.36 1.20
CA ILE A 107 13.60 -20.48 1.90
C ILE A 107 14.64 -20.93 0.87
N LEU A 108 15.67 -20.10 0.67
CA LEU A 108 16.77 -20.42 -0.24
C LEU A 108 17.96 -20.93 0.57
N VAL A 109 18.32 -22.19 0.38
CA VAL A 109 19.50 -22.81 0.99
C VAL A 109 20.68 -22.69 0.03
N HIS A 110 21.78 -22.09 0.48
CA HIS A 110 23.02 -21.94 -0.29
C HIS A 110 24.23 -22.48 0.49
N ALA A 111 25.27 -22.89 -0.24
CA ALA A 111 26.53 -23.37 0.31
C ALA A 111 27.74 -22.59 -0.24
N ASP A 112 27.62 -21.26 -0.33
CA ASP A 112 28.68 -20.33 -0.76
C ASP A 112 29.40 -20.75 -2.05
N GLY A 113 28.61 -21.11 -3.08
CA GLY A 113 29.11 -21.56 -4.38
C GLY A 113 29.48 -23.04 -4.46
N LYS A 114 29.41 -23.79 -3.35
CA LYS A 114 29.55 -25.26 -3.35
C LYS A 114 28.23 -25.94 -3.70
N ASN A 115 28.31 -27.23 -4.00
CA ASN A 115 27.14 -28.06 -4.29
C ASN A 115 26.27 -28.25 -3.02
N VAL A 116 25.00 -27.84 -3.10
CA VAL A 116 24.00 -28.00 -2.02
C VAL A 116 23.34 -29.39 -2.02
N LEU A 117 23.53 -30.18 -3.06
CA LEU A 117 22.91 -31.52 -3.19
C LEU A 117 23.70 -32.63 -2.48
N GLY A 118 24.79 -32.30 -1.79
CA GLY A 118 25.49 -33.27 -0.94
C GLY A 118 24.67 -33.60 0.33
N GLN A 119 25.00 -34.72 0.98
CA GLN A 119 24.29 -35.20 2.19
C GLN A 119 24.10 -34.10 3.24
N GLU A 120 25.14 -33.31 3.50
CA GLU A 120 25.08 -32.21 4.47
C GLU A 120 24.11 -31.09 4.05
N GLY A 121 24.04 -30.76 2.76
CA GLY A 121 23.13 -29.73 2.26
C GLY A 121 21.66 -30.16 2.33
N VAL A 122 21.39 -31.43 2.00
CA VAL A 122 20.06 -32.04 2.17
C VAL A 122 19.67 -32.09 3.66
N ARG A 123 20.59 -32.53 4.54
CA ARG A 123 20.40 -32.54 6.00
C ARG A 123 20.04 -31.16 6.55
N ARG A 124 20.73 -30.10 6.10
CA ARG A 124 20.41 -28.72 6.49
C ARG A 124 19.05 -28.25 5.99
N THR A 125 18.61 -28.75 4.84
CA THR A 125 17.28 -28.46 4.30
C THR A 125 16.19 -29.07 5.17
N PHE A 126 16.37 -30.32 5.65
CA PHE A 126 15.49 -30.92 6.66
C PHE A 126 15.47 -30.11 7.96
N LEU A 127 16.64 -29.74 8.48
CA LEU A 127 16.70 -28.91 9.69
C LEU A 127 15.97 -27.57 9.54
N ALA A 128 16.11 -26.90 8.40
CA ALA A 128 15.39 -25.66 8.11
C ALA A 128 13.87 -25.89 8.05
N LEU A 129 13.43 -26.99 7.41
CA LEU A 129 12.02 -27.37 7.34
C LEU A 129 11.44 -27.66 8.73
N ASP A 130 12.16 -28.42 9.56
CA ASP A 130 11.71 -28.75 10.92
C ASP A 130 11.68 -27.51 11.82
N THR A 131 12.62 -26.58 11.63
CA THR A 131 12.60 -25.29 12.33
C THR A 131 11.31 -24.52 12.04
N VAL A 132 10.85 -24.53 10.78
CA VAL A 132 9.59 -23.87 10.38
C VAL A 132 8.37 -24.60 10.94
N ARG A 133 8.35 -25.93 10.86
CA ARG A 133 7.25 -26.77 11.35
C ARG A 133 7.05 -26.66 12.87
N ASN A 134 8.15 -26.46 13.60
CA ASN A 134 8.13 -26.31 15.06
C ASN A 134 7.74 -24.90 15.53
N LEU A 135 7.48 -23.95 14.62
CA LEU A 135 6.99 -22.63 15.00
C LEU A 135 5.58 -22.71 15.60
N HIS A 136 5.34 -21.95 16.66
CA HIS A 136 4.03 -21.86 17.28
C HIS A 136 2.98 -21.36 16.28
N GLY A 137 1.89 -22.13 16.12
CA GLY A 137 0.79 -21.80 15.21
C GLY A 137 0.95 -22.29 13.77
N TYR A 138 2.02 -23.04 13.47
CA TYR A 138 2.22 -23.65 12.15
C TYR A 138 1.03 -24.52 11.74
N ASP A 139 0.65 -25.50 12.57
CA ASP A 139 -0.45 -26.43 12.28
C ASP A 139 -1.78 -25.68 12.04
N SER A 140 -2.12 -24.72 12.91
CA SER A 140 -3.35 -23.93 12.76
C SER A 140 -3.37 -23.12 11.46
N LEU A 141 -2.24 -22.52 11.08
CA LEU A 141 -2.13 -21.75 9.84
C LEU A 141 -2.27 -22.66 8.61
N CYS A 142 -1.69 -23.87 8.68
CA CYS A 142 -1.80 -24.86 7.62
C CYS A 142 -3.22 -25.41 7.48
N GLU A 143 -3.92 -25.66 8.58
CA GLU A 143 -5.31 -26.13 8.58
C GLU A 143 -6.27 -25.09 7.99
N GLU A 144 -6.12 -23.82 8.35
CA GLU A 144 -6.95 -22.71 7.84
C GLU A 144 -6.82 -22.53 6.33
N HIS A 145 -5.60 -22.66 5.80
CA HIS A 145 -5.31 -22.36 4.40
C HIS A 145 -5.25 -23.59 3.47
N SER A 146 -5.36 -24.81 4.01
CA SER A 146 -5.44 -26.06 3.24
C SER A 146 -6.84 -26.26 2.64
N THR A 147 -7.27 -25.38 1.74
CA THR A 147 -8.63 -25.44 1.17
C THR A 147 -8.78 -26.51 0.08
N ASN A 148 -7.73 -26.81 -0.69
CA ASN A 148 -7.85 -27.70 -1.87
C ASN A 148 -6.84 -28.85 -1.98
N LYS A 149 -5.75 -28.84 -1.20
CA LYS A 149 -4.75 -29.92 -1.20
C LYS A 149 -4.32 -30.20 0.23
N ARG A 150 -5.01 -31.15 0.88
CA ARG A 150 -4.60 -31.66 2.18
C ARG A 150 -3.36 -32.51 2.00
N THR A 151 -2.18 -31.95 2.24
CA THR A 151 -0.98 -32.75 2.45
C THR A 151 -1.09 -33.34 3.85
N LEU A 152 -1.17 -34.66 3.95
CA LEU A 152 -1.15 -35.34 5.25
C LEU A 152 0.30 -35.58 5.65
N ASN A 153 0.64 -35.27 6.90
CA ASN A 153 1.87 -35.74 7.50
C ASN A 153 1.80 -37.28 7.63
N ALA A 154 2.84 -37.98 7.18
CA ALA A 154 2.86 -39.44 7.14
C ALA A 154 2.76 -40.07 8.54
N GLU A 155 3.39 -39.46 9.54
CA GLU A 155 3.45 -39.95 10.91
C GLU A 155 2.18 -39.60 11.70
N THR A 156 1.79 -38.32 11.68
CA THR A 156 0.70 -37.83 12.55
C THR A 156 -0.68 -37.93 11.90
N ARG A 157 -0.75 -38.15 10.58
CA ARG A 157 -1.98 -38.09 9.76
C ARG A 157 -2.73 -36.75 9.87
N ARG A 158 -2.07 -35.69 10.33
CA ARG A 158 -2.63 -34.34 10.39
C ARG A 158 -2.39 -33.59 9.08
N VAL A 159 -3.25 -32.62 8.80
CA VAL A 159 -3.09 -31.74 7.64
C VAL A 159 -1.90 -30.82 7.91
N THR A 160 -0.94 -30.78 6.99
CA THR A 160 0.22 -29.88 7.02
C THR A 160 0.22 -29.00 5.77
N CYS A 161 0.95 -27.90 5.82
CA CYS A 161 1.15 -27.05 4.64
C CYS A 161 1.84 -27.84 3.54
N THR A 162 1.54 -27.51 2.28
CA THR A 162 2.25 -28.05 1.12
C THR A 162 3.69 -27.55 1.13
N VAL A 163 4.64 -28.49 1.08
CA VAL A 163 6.09 -28.20 1.05
C VAL A 163 6.63 -28.60 -0.32
N GLU A 164 7.21 -27.63 -1.02
CA GLU A 164 7.89 -27.84 -2.30
C GLU A 164 9.40 -27.72 -2.11
N SER A 165 10.05 -28.86 -1.87
CA SER A 165 11.48 -28.94 -1.55
C SER A 165 12.06 -30.29 -2.00
N PRO A 166 13.40 -30.42 -2.10
CA PRO A 166 14.04 -31.71 -2.32
C PRO A 166 13.72 -32.75 -1.25
N THR A 167 13.40 -32.35 -0.02
CA THR A 167 13.03 -33.27 1.06
C THR A 167 11.78 -34.09 0.75
N ARG A 168 10.95 -33.65 -0.22
CA ARG A 168 9.76 -34.37 -0.67
C ARG A 168 10.06 -35.75 -1.26
N PHE A 169 11.28 -35.99 -1.78
CA PHE A 169 11.68 -37.32 -2.25
C PHE A 169 11.63 -38.39 -1.14
N TRP A 170 11.82 -37.97 0.11
CA TRP A 170 11.74 -38.81 1.31
C TRP A 170 10.54 -38.42 2.17
N ASN A 171 9.43 -38.05 1.54
CA ASN A 171 8.18 -37.64 2.22
C ASN A 171 8.32 -36.51 3.25
N ASN A 172 9.40 -35.72 3.17
CA ASN A 172 9.79 -34.75 4.19
C ASN A 172 10.01 -35.36 5.59
N ASP A 173 10.43 -36.62 5.63
CA ASP A 173 10.88 -37.36 6.80
C ASP A 173 12.41 -37.48 6.76
N PHE A 174 13.06 -36.99 7.81
CA PHE A 174 14.52 -37.04 7.92
C PHE A 174 15.03 -38.46 8.14
N GLU A 175 14.29 -39.31 8.84
CA GLU A 175 14.69 -40.69 9.11
C GLU A 175 14.75 -41.50 7.80
N GLU A 176 13.75 -41.35 6.93
CA GLU A 176 13.72 -41.97 5.60
C GLU A 176 14.95 -41.58 4.74
N PHE A 177 15.36 -40.30 4.82
CA PHE A 177 16.58 -39.82 4.16
C PHE A 177 17.87 -40.46 4.73
N THR A 178 17.99 -40.54 6.06
CA THR A 178 19.19 -41.12 6.68
C THR A 178 19.33 -42.62 6.42
N GLN A 179 18.22 -43.36 6.39
CA GLN A 179 18.22 -44.78 6.05
C GLN A 179 18.61 -45.02 4.59
N GLY A 180 18.09 -44.21 3.66
CA GLY A 180 18.47 -44.29 2.25
C GLY A 180 19.96 -44.03 2.04
N SER A 181 20.51 -43.03 2.74
CA SER A 181 21.91 -42.61 2.59
C SER A 181 22.95 -43.60 3.13
N GLN A 182 22.54 -44.60 3.94
CA GLN A 182 23.45 -45.63 4.46
C GLN A 182 23.61 -46.83 3.52
N ASN A 183 22.70 -46.99 2.56
CA ASN A 183 22.69 -48.11 1.62
C ASN A 183 23.42 -47.80 0.30
N ASP A 184 23.83 -46.54 0.09
CA ASP A 184 24.58 -46.04 -1.06
C ASP A 184 26.08 -45.90 -0.72
#